data_AF-A0A382YG89-F1
#
_entry.id   AF-A0A382YG89-F1
#
_cell.length_a   1.000
_cell.length_b   1.000
_cell.length_c   1.000
_cell.angle_alpha   90.00
_cell.angle_beta   90.00
_cell.angle_gamma   90.00
#
_symmetry.space_group_name_H-M   'P 1'
#
loop_
_entity.id
_entity.type
_entity.pdbx_description
1 polymer ?
#
loop_
_entity_poly.entity_id
_entity_poly.type
_entity_poly.pdbx_seq_one_letter_code
_entity_poly.pdbx_strand_id
1 'polypeptide(L)'
;VPLPTRPSESGPTTGTYVGGKVTTLKGELNLLKATLGSQNNEFQQLLNSTTQNSQRYHAVVAAISARLQIGTTPGNPVLNSQWQSAQTELDRVFQGTSRLNELSNRIASNSALANYLVESTRAAYGIQGAVDEDHRQLSVLEDDVNRTVVSIERLLNEVNETITRQNNYATGERRSLTALALAISNGEAFGPNLSSFAFSEAVRLAHADPGSSASQATASRVGSRPPLVVIRFDRPDVDYQQALYTAVSQAIEHRPTALFEVVA
;
A
#
# COMPACT_ATOMS: atom_id res chain seq x y z
N VAL A 1 1.15 -16.97 -9.40
CA VAL A 1 1.30 -18.42 -9.70
C VAL A 1 2.66 -18.66 -10.33
N PRO A 2 3.56 -19.45 -9.72
CA PRO A 2 4.85 -19.75 -10.33
C PRO A 2 4.61 -20.64 -11.55
N LEU A 3 5.12 -20.23 -12.71
CA LEU A 3 5.09 -21.08 -13.90
C LEU A 3 5.95 -22.33 -13.62
N PRO A 4 5.48 -23.55 -13.92
CA PRO A 4 6.25 -24.77 -13.72
C PRO A 4 7.58 -24.67 -14.47
N THR A 5 8.68 -24.60 -13.73
CA THR A 5 10.03 -24.69 -14.27
C THR A 5 10.30 -26.17 -14.48
N ARG A 6 10.19 -26.61 -15.74
CA ARG A 6 10.72 -27.93 -16.12
C ARG A 6 12.22 -27.94 -15.77
N PRO A 7 12.74 -29.02 -15.15
CA PRO A 7 14.17 -29.13 -14.95
C PRO A 7 14.86 -29.14 -16.32
N SER A 8 15.80 -28.21 -16.51
CA SER A 8 16.66 -28.16 -17.68
C SER A 8 17.55 -29.41 -17.67
N GLU A 9 17.37 -30.32 -18.63
CA GLU A 9 18.23 -31.50 -18.78
C GLU A 9 19.69 -31.04 -18.95
N SER A 10 20.56 -31.47 -18.04
CA SER A 10 22.00 -31.24 -18.13
C SER A 10 22.56 -32.12 -19.24
N GLY A 11 22.73 -31.53 -20.44
CA GLY A 11 23.43 -32.18 -21.55
C GLY A 11 24.88 -32.56 -21.18
N PRO A 12 25.50 -33.49 -21.92
CA PRO A 12 26.83 -34.00 -21.63
C PRO A 12 27.89 -32.88 -21.67
N THR A 13 28.89 -32.97 -20.80
CA THR A 13 30.02 -32.04 -20.77
C THR A 13 30.89 -32.29 -22.00
N THR A 14 30.95 -31.30 -22.89
CA THR A 14 31.60 -31.39 -24.20
C THR A 14 33.13 -31.29 -24.15
N GLY A 15 33.70 -30.98 -22.98
CA GLY A 15 35.14 -30.76 -22.79
C GLY A 15 35.67 -29.47 -23.43
N THR A 16 34.79 -28.66 -24.04
CA THR A 16 35.14 -27.37 -24.64
C THR A 16 35.20 -26.27 -23.57
N TYR A 17 35.90 -25.17 -23.87
CA TYR A 17 35.91 -23.99 -23.00
C TYR A 17 34.49 -23.41 -22.80
N VAL A 18 33.67 -23.44 -23.85
CA VAL A 18 32.28 -22.96 -23.81
C VAL A 18 31.40 -23.85 -22.93
N GLY A 19 31.53 -25.18 -23.01
CA GLY A 19 30.81 -26.10 -22.12
C GLY A 19 31.15 -25.86 -20.63
N GLY A 20 32.41 -25.53 -20.33
CA GLY A 20 32.82 -25.10 -19.00
C GLY A 20 32.10 -23.83 -18.53
N LYS A 21 32.09 -22.79 -19.38
CA LYS A 21 31.40 -21.53 -19.10
C LYS A 21 29.88 -21.71 -18.94
N VAL A 22 29.24 -22.53 -19.77
CA VAL A 22 27.82 -22.89 -19.67
C VAL A 22 27.52 -23.52 -18.32
N THR A 23 28.39 -24.43 -17.85
CA THR A 23 28.23 -25.08 -16.54
C THR A 23 28.30 -24.07 -15.40
N THR A 24 29.24 -23.13 -15.44
CA THR A 24 29.33 -22.04 -14.46
C THR A 24 28.07 -21.18 -14.46
N LEU A 25 27.61 -20.72 -15.64
CA LEU A 25 26.43 -19.88 -15.77
C LEU A 25 25.15 -20.58 -15.31
N LYS A 26 25.01 -21.89 -15.60
CA LYS A 26 23.91 -22.72 -15.07
C LYS A 26 23.94 -22.76 -13.54
N GLY A 27 25.12 -22.87 -12.93
CA GLY A 27 25.29 -22.83 -11.47
C GLY A 27 24.83 -21.50 -10.86
N GLU A 28 25.27 -20.39 -11.44
CA GLU A 28 24.88 -19.04 -11.01
C GLU A 28 23.38 -18.80 -11.19
N LEU A 29 22.81 -19.23 -12.32
CA LEU A 29 21.37 -19.17 -12.56
C LEU A 29 20.58 -20.01 -11.54
N ASN A 30 21.05 -21.21 -11.21
CA ASN A 30 20.39 -22.06 -10.23
C ASN A 30 20.41 -21.43 -8.83
N LEU A 31 21.51 -20.78 -8.45
CA LEU A 31 21.60 -20.01 -7.20
C LEU A 31 20.60 -18.84 -7.20
N LEU A 32 20.49 -18.12 -8.32
CA LEU A 32 19.53 -17.03 -8.48
C LEU A 32 18.08 -17.54 -8.37
N LYS A 33 17.74 -18.63 -9.08
CA LYS A 33 16.43 -19.29 -9.02
C LYS A 33 16.09 -19.72 -7.59
N ALA A 34 17.05 -20.29 -6.85
CA ALA A 34 16.85 -20.71 -5.46
C ALA A 34 16.59 -19.51 -4.53
N THR A 35 17.35 -18.43 -4.70
CA THR A 35 17.19 -17.19 -3.93
C THR A 35 15.83 -16.56 -4.21
N LEU A 36 15.43 -16.47 -5.48
CA LEU A 36 14.13 -15.97 -5.88
C LEU A 36 12.98 -16.83 -5.31
N GLY A 37 13.14 -18.16 -5.31
CA GLY A 37 12.18 -19.08 -4.69
C GLY A 37 12.03 -18.84 -3.18
N SER A 38 13.13 -18.63 -2.47
CA SER A 38 13.12 -18.29 -1.04
C SER A 38 12.44 -16.94 -0.79
N GLN A 39 12.78 -15.90 -1.57
CA GLN A 39 12.15 -14.58 -1.47
C GLN A 39 10.65 -14.62 -1.76
N ASN A 40 10.21 -15.41 -2.74
CA ASN A 40 8.79 -15.61 -3.00
C ASN A 40 8.08 -16.30 -1.82
N ASN A 41 8.70 -17.32 -1.21
CA ASN A 41 8.11 -17.96 -0.02
C ASN A 41 8.02 -17.00 1.17
N GLU A 42 9.05 -16.18 1.37
CA GLU A 42 9.07 -15.11 2.38
C GLU A 42 7.93 -14.10 2.13
N PHE A 43 7.75 -13.67 0.87
CA PHE A 43 6.64 -12.80 0.49
C PHE A 43 5.27 -13.40 0.84
N GLN A 44 5.03 -14.66 0.48
CA GLN A 44 3.76 -15.36 0.78
C GLN A 44 3.54 -15.51 2.30
N GLN A 45 4.59 -15.76 3.07
CA GLN A 45 4.50 -15.81 4.54
C GLN A 45 4.13 -14.43 5.13
N LEU A 46 4.72 -13.35 4.63
CA LEU A 46 4.39 -11.98 5.04
C LEU A 46 2.94 -11.63 4.71
N LEU A 47 2.43 -12.04 3.54
CA LEU A 47 1.02 -11.86 3.17
C LEU A 47 0.07 -12.59 4.11
N ASN A 48 0.37 -13.85 4.42
CA ASN A 48 -0.44 -14.65 5.35
C ASN A 48 -0.45 -14.06 6.76
N SER A 49 0.72 -13.65 7.26
CA SER A 49 0.84 -13.01 8.58
C SER A 49 0.07 -11.70 8.62
N THR A 50 0.19 -10.86 7.59
CA THR A 50 -0.54 -9.59 7.51
C THR A 50 -2.05 -9.82 7.51
N THR A 51 -2.53 -10.78 6.72
CA THR A 51 -3.96 -11.14 6.66
C THR A 51 -4.49 -11.58 8.02
N GLN A 52 -3.73 -12.43 8.74
CA GLN A 52 -4.11 -12.87 10.09
C GLN A 52 -4.14 -11.71 11.09
N ASN A 53 -3.15 -10.81 11.04
CA ASN A 53 -3.10 -9.63 11.92
C ASN A 53 -4.30 -8.71 11.65
N SER A 54 -4.63 -8.46 10.37
CA SER A 54 -5.81 -7.69 9.97
C SER A 54 -7.13 -8.33 10.44
N GLN A 55 -7.26 -9.66 10.36
CA GLN A 55 -8.45 -10.35 10.86
C GLN A 55 -8.62 -10.19 12.38
N ARG A 56 -7.53 -10.36 13.14
CA ARG A 56 -7.53 -10.16 14.59
C ARG A 56 -7.87 -8.71 14.95
N TYR A 57 -7.24 -7.77 14.25
CA TYR A 57 -7.53 -6.35 14.37
C TYR A 57 -9.03 -6.06 14.20
N HIS A 58 -9.63 -6.50 13.08
CA HIS A 58 -11.04 -6.24 12.81
C HIS A 58 -11.97 -6.95 13.79
N ALA A 59 -11.60 -8.14 14.30
CA ALA A 59 -12.38 -8.82 15.33
C ALA A 59 -12.46 -7.97 16.63
N VAL A 60 -11.34 -7.37 17.03
CA VAL A 60 -11.29 -6.48 18.21
C VAL A 60 -12.09 -5.20 17.95
N VAL A 61 -11.92 -4.56 16.79
CA VAL A 61 -12.67 -3.36 16.42
C VAL A 61 -14.18 -3.62 16.38
N ALA A 62 -14.62 -4.75 15.82
CA ALA A 62 -16.02 -5.14 15.78
C ALA A 62 -16.59 -5.36 17.19
N ALA A 63 -15.82 -5.97 18.10
CA ALA A 63 -16.22 -6.15 19.48
C ALA A 63 -16.39 -4.80 20.21
N ILE A 64 -15.47 -3.85 19.97
CA ILE A 64 -15.55 -2.51 20.56
C ILE A 64 -16.75 -1.74 19.98
N SER A 65 -16.91 -1.74 18.65
CA SER A 65 -18.01 -1.00 18.00
C SER A 65 -19.37 -1.52 18.42
N ALA A 66 -19.55 -2.84 18.55
CA ALA A 66 -20.78 -3.44 19.06
C ALA A 66 -21.10 -2.98 20.49
N ARG A 67 -20.09 -2.87 21.36
CA ARG A 67 -20.27 -2.36 22.74
C ARG A 67 -20.59 -0.87 22.75
N LEU A 68 -19.96 -0.08 21.90
CA LEU A 68 -20.22 1.37 21.79
C LEU A 68 -21.60 1.69 21.20
N GLN A 69 -22.16 0.82 20.35
CA GLN A 69 -23.52 0.95 19.83
C GLN A 69 -24.60 0.75 20.90
N ILE A 70 -24.35 -0.13 21.88
CA ILE A 70 -25.24 -0.34 23.02
C ILE A 70 -25.09 0.79 24.05
N GLY A 71 -24.00 1.55 23.96
CA GLY A 71 -23.60 2.55 24.95
C GLY A 71 -22.74 1.93 26.04
N THR A 72 -21.76 2.70 26.52
CA THR A 72 -20.86 2.28 27.61
C THR A 72 -20.51 3.44 28.51
N THR A 73 -19.98 3.17 29.69
CA THR A 73 -19.51 4.25 30.58
C THR A 73 -18.35 4.98 29.91
N PRO A 74 -18.35 6.33 29.89
CA PRO A 74 -17.21 7.12 29.41
C PRO A 74 -15.90 6.64 30.04
N GLY A 75 -14.89 6.36 29.22
CA GLY A 75 -13.58 5.89 29.69
C GLY A 75 -13.54 4.44 30.18
N ASN A 76 -14.41 3.56 29.68
CA ASN A 76 -14.44 2.15 30.07
C ASN A 76 -13.05 1.46 29.91
N PRO A 77 -12.43 0.97 31.00
CA PRO A 77 -11.08 0.41 30.96
C PRO A 77 -10.97 -0.88 30.14
N VAL A 78 -12.07 -1.64 30.01
CA VAL A 78 -12.12 -2.87 29.20
C VAL A 78 -12.06 -2.53 27.71
N LEU A 79 -12.73 -1.45 27.27
CA LEU A 79 -12.64 -1.00 25.88
C LEU A 79 -11.28 -0.37 25.60
N ASN A 80 -10.70 0.33 26.57
CA ASN A 80 -9.37 0.88 26.43
C ASN A 80 -8.31 -0.22 26.25
N SER A 81 -8.38 -1.33 27.00
CA SER A 81 -7.45 -2.46 26.83
C SER A 81 -7.66 -3.19 25.51
N GLN A 82 -8.90 -3.32 25.04
CA GLN A 82 -9.19 -3.85 23.70
C GLN A 82 -8.64 -2.93 22.61
N TRP A 83 -8.81 -1.62 22.73
CA TRP A 83 -8.24 -0.65 21.78
C TRP A 83 -6.71 -0.70 21.75
N GLN A 84 -6.04 -0.82 22.90
CA GLN A 84 -4.58 -1.02 22.96
C GLN A 84 -4.16 -2.33 22.28
N SER A 85 -4.96 -3.38 22.39
CA SER A 85 -4.73 -4.65 21.69
C SER A 85 -4.87 -4.46 20.17
N ALA A 86 -5.89 -3.73 19.71
CA ALA A 86 -6.07 -3.39 18.29
C ALA A 86 -4.90 -2.53 17.76
N GLN A 87 -4.43 -1.55 18.55
CA GLN A 87 -3.24 -0.76 18.22
C GLN A 87 -2.02 -1.66 18.01
N THR A 88 -1.80 -2.62 18.90
CA THR A 88 -0.69 -3.58 18.80
C THR A 88 -0.78 -4.44 17.54
N GLU A 89 -1.98 -4.93 17.17
CA GLU A 89 -2.17 -5.69 15.94
C GLU A 89 -1.93 -4.83 14.69
N LEU A 90 -2.34 -3.56 14.71
CA LEU A 90 -2.06 -2.62 13.62
C LEU A 90 -0.55 -2.32 13.50
N ASP A 91 0.16 -2.18 14.62
CA ASP A 91 1.61 -1.99 14.64
C ASP A 91 2.35 -3.18 14.02
N ARG A 92 1.83 -4.41 14.19
CA ARG A 92 2.38 -5.60 13.50
C ARG A 92 2.19 -5.54 11.98
N VAL A 93 1.09 -4.96 11.50
CA VAL A 93 0.90 -4.72 10.06
C VAL A 93 1.95 -3.74 9.54
N PHE A 94 2.24 -2.66 10.27
CA PHE A 94 3.31 -1.71 9.91
C PHE A 94 4.70 -2.35 9.90
N GLN A 95 5.00 -3.23 10.87
CA GLN A 95 6.25 -3.99 10.88
C GLN A 95 6.34 -4.93 9.66
N GLY A 96 5.23 -5.55 9.27
CA GLY A 96 5.13 -6.34 8.04
C GLY A 96 5.47 -5.53 6.79
N THR A 97 4.95 -4.29 6.68
CA THR A 97 5.29 -3.38 5.58
C THR A 97 6.77 -3.02 5.55
N SER A 98 7.42 -2.84 6.69
CA SER A 98 8.87 -2.59 6.75
C SER A 98 9.67 -3.78 6.20
N ARG A 99 9.29 -5.01 6.59
CA ARG A 99 9.91 -6.25 6.05
C ARG A 99 9.67 -6.41 4.55
N LEU A 100 8.50 -6.01 4.04
CA LEU A 100 8.25 -6.01 2.59
C LEU A 100 9.14 -5.02 1.84
N ASN A 101 9.43 -3.85 2.41
CA ASN A 101 10.38 -2.89 1.81
C ASN A 101 11.80 -3.47 1.75
N GLU A 102 12.25 -4.14 2.82
CA GLU A 102 13.54 -4.84 2.83
C GLU A 102 13.60 -5.95 1.77
N LEU A 103 12.53 -6.75 1.66
CA LEU A 103 12.40 -7.78 0.64
C LEU A 103 12.41 -7.20 -0.78
N SER A 104 11.71 -6.08 -1.01
CA SER A 104 11.70 -5.37 -2.29
C SER A 104 13.11 -4.95 -2.71
N ASN A 105 13.87 -4.35 -1.79
CA ASN A 105 15.26 -3.93 -2.04
C ASN A 105 16.16 -5.14 -2.39
N ARG A 106 16.00 -6.26 -1.68
CA ARG A 106 16.74 -7.50 -1.99
C ARG A 106 16.36 -8.08 -3.35
N ILE A 107 15.08 -8.08 -3.73
CA ILE A 107 14.64 -8.54 -5.06
C ILE A 107 15.20 -7.61 -6.16
N ALA A 108 15.17 -6.29 -5.94
CA ALA A 108 15.76 -5.33 -6.88
C ALA A 108 17.27 -5.54 -7.08
N SER A 109 18.00 -5.95 -6.03
CA SER A 109 19.43 -6.26 -6.14
C SER A 109 19.73 -7.47 -7.05
N ASN A 110 18.78 -8.39 -7.18
CA ASN A 110 18.92 -9.56 -8.06
C ASN A 110 18.91 -9.16 -9.56
N SER A 111 18.34 -8.02 -9.92
CA SER A 111 18.30 -7.54 -11.31
C SER A 111 19.70 -7.32 -11.89
N ALA A 112 20.65 -6.86 -11.06
CA ALA A 112 22.04 -6.68 -11.51
C ALA A 112 22.69 -8.03 -11.88
N LEU A 113 22.48 -9.07 -11.06
CA LEU A 113 22.98 -10.41 -11.34
C LEU A 113 22.29 -11.01 -12.57
N ALA A 114 20.98 -10.83 -12.70
CA ALA A 114 20.23 -11.31 -13.87
C ALA A 114 20.72 -10.65 -15.17
N ASN A 115 20.98 -9.34 -15.17
CA ASN A 115 21.57 -8.64 -16.32
C ASN A 115 22.97 -9.15 -16.66
N TYR A 116 23.80 -9.41 -15.65
CA TYR A 116 25.11 -10.03 -15.86
C TYR A 116 24.98 -11.42 -16.51
N LEU A 117 24.02 -12.24 -16.09
CA LEU A 117 23.78 -13.56 -16.68
C LEU A 117 23.32 -13.45 -18.14
N VAL A 118 22.45 -12.49 -18.48
CA VAL A 118 22.03 -12.23 -19.86
C VAL A 118 23.25 -11.88 -20.72
N GLU A 119 24.04 -10.89 -20.29
CA GLU A 119 25.20 -10.43 -21.06
C GLU A 119 26.28 -11.52 -21.16
N SER A 120 26.55 -12.25 -20.07
CA SER A 120 27.53 -13.34 -20.09
C SER A 120 27.07 -14.52 -20.94
N THR A 121 25.77 -14.80 -21.03
CA THR A 121 25.23 -15.85 -21.92
C THR A 121 25.35 -15.42 -23.38
N ARG A 122 25.04 -14.16 -23.69
CA ARG A 122 25.21 -13.58 -25.02
C ARG A 122 26.68 -13.57 -25.47
N ALA A 123 27.59 -13.20 -24.57
CA ALA A 123 29.03 -13.23 -24.84
C ALA A 123 29.56 -14.65 -25.10
N ALA A 124 28.97 -15.67 -24.47
CA ALA A 124 29.40 -17.06 -24.64
C ALA A 124 29.19 -17.59 -26.07
N TYR A 125 28.21 -17.08 -26.82
CA TYR A 125 28.03 -17.40 -28.24
C TYR A 125 29.16 -16.88 -29.15
N GLY A 126 29.89 -15.85 -28.73
CA GLY A 126 30.99 -15.27 -29.50
C GLY A 126 32.31 -16.04 -29.36
N ILE A 127 32.36 -17.05 -28.49
CA ILE A 127 33.57 -17.81 -28.20
C ILE A 127 33.80 -18.86 -29.29
N GLN A 128 34.98 -18.85 -29.89
CA GLN A 128 35.37 -19.83 -30.91
C GLN A 128 35.68 -21.21 -30.30
N GLY A 129 35.42 -22.29 -31.05
CA GLY A 129 35.73 -23.67 -30.62
C GLY A 129 34.61 -24.35 -29.81
N ALA A 130 33.39 -23.82 -29.85
CA ALA A 130 32.19 -24.49 -29.34
C ALA A 130 31.72 -25.61 -30.27
N VAL A 131 31.09 -26.64 -29.73
CA VAL A 131 30.38 -27.67 -30.51
C VAL A 131 28.88 -27.35 -30.59
N ASP A 132 28.16 -27.96 -31.54
CA ASP A 132 26.71 -27.75 -31.72
C ASP A 132 25.91 -28.00 -30.43
N GLU A 133 26.36 -28.94 -29.60
CA GLU A 133 25.76 -29.24 -28.30
C GLU A 133 25.89 -28.06 -27.32
N ASP A 134 27.02 -27.35 -27.31
CA ASP A 134 27.19 -26.15 -26.48
C ASP A 134 26.22 -25.04 -26.89
N HIS A 135 26.00 -24.87 -28.20
CA HIS A 135 25.04 -23.89 -28.74
C HIS A 135 23.61 -24.23 -28.33
N ARG A 136 23.23 -25.51 -28.35
CA ARG A 136 21.91 -25.94 -27.83
C ARG A 136 21.76 -25.64 -26.35
N GLN A 137 22.79 -25.92 -25.56
CA GLN A 137 22.76 -25.64 -24.13
C GLN A 137 22.74 -24.15 -23.80
N LEU A 138 23.42 -23.32 -24.60
CA LEU A 138 23.35 -21.86 -24.49
C LEU A 138 21.96 -21.34 -24.81
N SER A 139 21.28 -21.87 -25.83
CA SER A 139 19.91 -21.46 -26.16
C SER A 139 18.93 -21.77 -25.03
N VAL A 140 19.02 -22.97 -24.44
CA VAL A 140 18.19 -23.32 -23.27
C VAL A 140 18.51 -22.41 -22.07
N LEU A 141 19.80 -22.14 -21.83
CA LEU A 141 20.23 -21.26 -20.75
C LEU A 141 19.72 -19.83 -20.94
N GLU A 142 19.80 -19.30 -22.16
CA GLU A 142 19.31 -17.98 -22.52
C GLU A 142 17.81 -17.83 -22.25
N ASP A 143 17.00 -18.80 -22.70
CA ASP A 143 15.56 -18.84 -22.41
C ASP A 143 15.27 -18.87 -20.90
N ASP A 144 16.02 -19.68 -20.16
CA ASP A 144 15.90 -19.81 -18.71
C ASP A 144 16.28 -18.53 -17.96
N VAL A 145 17.34 -17.84 -18.39
CA VAL A 145 17.77 -16.54 -17.85
C VAL A 145 16.70 -15.48 -18.14
N ASN A 146 16.23 -15.37 -19.39
CA ASN A 146 15.19 -14.43 -19.79
C ASN A 146 13.89 -14.62 -19.00
N ARG A 147 13.48 -15.88 -18.79
CA ARG A 147 12.31 -16.20 -17.94
C ARG A 147 12.53 -15.82 -16.47
N THR A 148 13.76 -15.94 -15.97
CA THR A 148 14.11 -15.57 -14.60
C THR A 148 14.07 -14.05 -14.41
N VAL A 149 14.55 -13.27 -15.38
CA VAL A 149 14.43 -11.79 -15.40
C VAL A 149 12.97 -11.36 -15.26
N VAL A 150 12.08 -11.88 -16.11
CA VAL A 150 10.64 -11.57 -16.07
C VAL A 150 10.01 -12.00 -14.73
N SER A 151 10.52 -13.07 -14.11
CA SER A 151 10.03 -13.52 -12.81
C SER A 151 10.44 -12.59 -11.67
N ILE A 152 11.66 -12.04 -11.71
CA ILE A 152 12.14 -11.02 -10.76
C ILE A 152 11.30 -9.76 -10.89
N GLU A 153 11.08 -9.26 -12.11
CA GLU A 153 10.28 -8.05 -12.37
C GLU A 153 8.83 -8.21 -11.87
N ARG A 154 8.20 -9.36 -12.15
CA ARG A 154 6.85 -9.65 -11.68
C ARG A 154 6.79 -9.66 -10.16
N LEU A 155 7.71 -10.35 -9.49
CA LEU A 155 7.73 -10.43 -8.03
C LEU A 155 7.97 -9.04 -7.43
N LEU A 156 8.90 -8.25 -7.98
CA LEU A 156 9.19 -6.89 -7.53
C LEU A 156 7.94 -6.00 -7.64
N ASN A 157 7.23 -6.05 -8.77
CA ASN A 157 6.00 -5.31 -8.97
C ASN A 157 4.90 -5.73 -8.00
N GLU A 158 4.71 -7.03 -7.78
CA GLU A 158 3.72 -7.57 -6.85
C GLU A 158 3.99 -7.16 -5.39
N VAL A 159 5.27 -7.15 -4.99
CA VAL A 159 5.70 -6.68 -3.67
C VAL A 159 5.46 -5.17 -3.53
N ASN A 160 5.83 -4.36 -4.51
CA ASN A 160 5.65 -2.90 -4.48
C ASN A 160 4.16 -2.48 -4.47
N GLU A 161 3.33 -3.18 -5.24
CA GLU A 161 1.88 -2.97 -5.22
C GLU A 161 1.30 -3.32 -3.84
N THR A 162 1.76 -4.42 -3.24
CA THR A 162 1.36 -4.82 -1.90
C THR A 162 1.78 -3.79 -0.84
N ILE A 163 3.01 -3.29 -0.88
CA ILE A 163 3.49 -2.23 0.03
C ILE A 163 2.58 -1.00 -0.06
N THR A 164 2.25 -0.57 -1.28
CA THR A 164 1.38 0.59 -1.50
C THR A 164 -0.01 0.36 -0.92
N ARG A 165 -0.62 -0.81 -1.18
CA ARG A 165 -1.93 -1.17 -0.60
C ARG A 165 -1.88 -1.21 0.92
N GLN A 166 -0.86 -1.82 1.52
CA GLN A 166 -0.72 -1.92 2.97
C GLN A 166 -0.50 -0.57 3.63
N ASN A 167 0.30 0.32 3.06
CA ASN A 167 0.50 1.68 3.56
C ASN A 167 -0.81 2.48 3.58
N ASN A 168 -1.60 2.38 2.49
CA ASN A 168 -2.89 3.05 2.41
C ASN A 168 -3.88 2.49 3.44
N TYR A 169 -3.95 1.16 3.57
CA TYR A 169 -4.77 0.48 4.57
C TYR A 169 -4.37 0.91 5.99
N ALA A 170 -3.09 0.80 6.35
CA ALA A 170 -2.63 1.07 7.71
C ALA A 170 -2.79 2.55 8.10
N THR A 171 -2.60 3.48 7.14
CA THR A 171 -2.85 4.91 7.38
C THR A 171 -4.33 5.21 7.61
N GLY A 172 -5.22 4.58 6.83
CA GLY A 172 -6.67 4.68 7.04
C GLY A 172 -7.08 4.13 8.40
N GLU A 173 -6.53 2.99 8.77
CA GLU A 173 -6.88 2.29 10.00
C GLU A 173 -6.36 3.01 11.26
N ARG A 174 -5.21 3.70 11.17
CA ARG A 174 -4.73 4.55 12.26
C ARG A 174 -5.70 5.71 12.56
N ARG A 175 -6.29 6.31 11.51
CA ARG A 175 -7.32 7.34 11.68
C ARG A 175 -8.59 6.75 12.31
N SER A 176 -9.00 5.56 11.85
CA SER A 176 -10.11 4.79 12.41
C SER A 176 -9.91 4.50 13.91
N LEU A 177 -8.73 4.02 14.31
CA LEU A 177 -8.39 3.81 15.73
C LEU A 177 -8.43 5.11 16.55
N THR A 178 -7.99 6.23 15.99
CA THR A 178 -8.02 7.53 16.69
C THR A 178 -9.46 7.98 16.94
N ALA A 179 -10.34 7.81 15.95
CA ALA A 179 -11.77 8.09 16.11
C ALA A 179 -12.42 7.15 17.13
N LEU A 180 -12.04 5.87 17.12
CA LEU A 180 -12.53 4.86 18.07
C LEU A 180 -12.10 5.20 19.50
N ALA A 181 -10.88 5.69 19.71
CA ALA A 181 -10.40 6.15 21.01
C ALA A 181 -11.27 7.29 21.59
N LEU A 182 -11.65 8.27 20.74
CA LEU A 182 -12.55 9.35 21.12
C LEU A 182 -13.98 8.85 21.43
N ALA A 183 -14.46 7.85 20.70
CA ALA A 183 -15.76 7.23 20.99
C ALA A 183 -15.73 6.49 22.34
N ILE A 184 -14.64 5.80 22.67
CA ILE A 184 -14.46 5.16 23.99
C ILE A 184 -14.41 6.21 25.10
N SER A 185 -13.70 7.32 24.90
CA SER A 185 -13.61 8.37 25.93
C SER A 185 -14.98 8.96 26.23
N ASN A 186 -15.83 9.11 25.22
CA ASN A 186 -17.16 9.71 25.36
C ASN A 186 -18.24 8.69 25.76
N GLY A 187 -17.97 7.39 25.64
CA GLY A 187 -18.90 6.32 26.04
C GLY A 187 -19.96 5.98 24.99
N GLU A 188 -19.94 6.62 23.82
CA GLU A 188 -20.90 6.40 22.75
C GLU A 188 -20.18 6.36 21.40
N ALA A 189 -20.68 5.51 20.50
CA ALA A 189 -20.31 5.61 19.10
C ALA A 189 -20.82 6.96 18.57
N PHE A 190 -19.93 7.85 18.15
CA PHE A 190 -20.36 9.00 17.35
C PHE A 190 -21.20 8.49 16.18
N GLY A 191 -22.39 9.09 15.99
CA GLY A 191 -23.30 8.78 14.89
C GLY A 191 -22.61 8.75 13.52
N PRO A 192 -23.27 8.19 12.49
CA PRO A 192 -22.66 7.62 11.29
C PRO A 192 -21.37 8.33 10.84
N ASN A 193 -20.32 7.54 10.65
CA ASN A 193 -18.93 7.96 10.49
C ASN A 193 -18.76 9.27 9.69
N LEU A 194 -18.05 10.28 10.21
CA LEU A 194 -17.75 11.54 9.49
C LEU A 194 -17.11 11.33 8.11
N SER A 195 -16.41 10.22 7.91
CA SER A 195 -15.87 9.79 6.60
C SER A 195 -16.96 9.29 5.65
N SER A 196 -18.01 8.64 6.16
CA SER A 196 -19.21 8.30 5.40
C SER A 196 -20.00 9.56 5.05
N PHE A 197 -20.06 10.55 5.95
CA PHE A 197 -20.60 11.88 5.62
C PHE A 197 -19.80 12.58 4.52
N ALA A 198 -18.48 12.69 4.61
CA ALA A 198 -17.66 13.33 3.58
C ALA A 198 -17.72 12.61 2.21
N PHE A 199 -17.71 11.27 2.21
CA PHE A 199 -17.85 10.48 0.99
C PHE A 199 -19.27 10.55 0.41
N SER A 200 -20.31 10.49 1.25
CA SER A 200 -21.71 10.61 0.80
C SER A 200 -22.05 12.03 0.35
N GLU A 201 -21.48 13.06 0.95
CA GLU A 201 -21.55 14.46 0.53
C GLU A 201 -20.85 14.63 -0.83
N ALA A 202 -19.64 14.09 -1.00
CA ALA A 202 -18.92 14.12 -2.27
C ALA A 202 -19.65 13.35 -3.38
N VAL A 203 -20.25 12.20 -3.06
CA VAL A 203 -21.07 11.42 -3.99
C VAL A 203 -22.39 12.15 -4.31
N ARG A 204 -23.03 12.82 -3.34
CA ARG A 204 -24.21 13.68 -3.57
C ARG A 204 -23.88 14.89 -4.43
N LEU A 205 -22.74 15.55 -4.21
CA LEU A 205 -22.25 16.67 -5.03
C LEU A 205 -21.87 16.21 -6.44
N ALA A 206 -21.36 14.98 -6.60
CA ALA A 206 -21.03 14.39 -7.90
C ALA A 206 -22.24 13.84 -8.66
N HIS A 207 -23.33 13.45 -7.96
CA HIS A 207 -24.60 12.97 -8.54
C HIS A 207 -25.71 14.02 -8.50
N ALA A 208 -25.40 15.28 -8.18
CA ALA A 208 -26.34 16.38 -8.33
C ALA A 208 -26.58 16.63 -9.82
N ASP A 209 -27.70 16.09 -10.32
CA ASP A 209 -28.21 16.36 -11.66
C ASP A 209 -28.39 17.88 -11.85
N PRO A 210 -27.88 18.51 -12.94
CA PRO A 210 -27.89 19.97 -13.10
C PRO A 210 -29.28 20.64 -13.21
N GLY A 211 -30.38 19.91 -12.99
CA GLY A 211 -31.73 20.37 -13.27
C GLY A 211 -32.73 20.03 -12.18
N SER A 212 -32.60 20.61 -10.99
CA SER A 212 -33.69 20.62 -10.00
C SER A 212 -33.59 21.86 -9.11
N SER A 213 -34.27 22.90 -9.55
CA SER A 213 -34.46 24.17 -8.88
C SER A 213 -35.11 23.99 -7.51
N ALA A 214 -34.36 24.25 -6.44
CA ALA A 214 -34.93 24.59 -5.14
C ALA A 214 -34.66 26.08 -4.87
N SER A 215 -35.75 26.84 -4.91
CA SER A 215 -35.95 28.26 -4.60
C SER A 215 -34.76 29.00 -4.00
N GLN A 216 -34.18 29.86 -4.84
CA GLN A 216 -33.16 30.83 -4.52
C GLN A 216 -33.83 32.07 -3.92
N ALA A 217 -33.72 32.28 -2.60
CA ALA A 217 -33.80 33.62 -2.04
C ALA A 217 -32.44 34.28 -2.25
N THR A 218 -32.34 35.06 -3.32
CA THR A 218 -31.20 35.89 -3.68
C THR A 218 -31.08 37.09 -2.74
N ALA A 219 -30.01 37.11 -1.93
CA ALA A 219 -29.36 38.36 -1.54
C ALA A 219 -28.00 38.42 -2.26
N SER A 220 -28.05 39.13 -3.38
CA SER A 220 -27.02 39.89 -4.09
C SER A 220 -25.52 39.55 -3.90
N ARG A 221 -24.92 39.31 -5.07
CA ARG A 221 -23.52 39.02 -5.38
C ARG A 221 -22.57 40.18 -5.07
N VAL A 222 -21.44 39.85 -4.42
CA VAL A 222 -20.07 40.26 -4.79
C VAL A 222 -19.15 39.07 -4.45
N GLY A 223 -18.35 38.57 -5.40
CA GLY A 223 -17.33 37.54 -5.17
C GLY A 223 -17.83 36.09 -5.15
N SER A 224 -17.90 35.45 -6.31
CA SER A 224 -18.36 34.07 -6.52
C SER A 224 -17.36 33.02 -6.00
N ARG A 225 -17.16 32.96 -4.68
CA ARG A 225 -16.66 31.79 -3.96
C ARG A 225 -17.58 31.55 -2.77
N PRO A 226 -18.06 30.31 -2.54
CA PRO A 226 -18.78 30.02 -1.30
C PRO A 226 -17.85 30.33 -0.12
N PRO A 227 -18.31 31.11 0.88
CA PRO A 227 -17.51 31.41 2.05
C PRO A 227 -17.18 30.10 2.78
N LEU A 228 -15.91 29.93 3.16
CA LEU A 228 -15.48 28.74 3.89
C LEU A 228 -16.18 28.63 5.26
N VAL A 229 -16.40 29.77 5.92
CA VAL A 229 -17.15 29.89 7.17
C VAL A 229 -17.92 31.20 7.17
N VAL A 230 -19.18 31.14 7.60
CA VAL A 230 -20.03 32.32 7.84
C VAL A 230 -20.26 32.45 9.34
N ILE A 231 -19.72 33.49 9.94
CA ILE A 231 -19.92 33.80 11.36
C ILE A 231 -20.99 34.88 11.44
N ARG A 232 -22.10 34.57 12.11
CA ARG A 232 -23.20 35.51 12.31
C ARG A 232 -23.06 36.16 13.68
N PHE A 233 -22.98 37.49 13.70
CA PHE A 233 -22.95 38.28 14.93
C PHE A 233 -24.38 38.71 15.31
N ASP A 234 -25.28 37.72 15.44
CA ASP A 234 -26.69 37.94 15.78
C ASP A 234 -26.94 38.01 17.30
N ARG A 235 -25.90 37.80 18.12
CA ARG A 235 -25.93 37.83 19.59
C ARG A 235 -24.72 38.58 20.15
N PRO A 236 -24.81 39.17 21.36
CA PRO A 236 -23.63 39.61 22.09
C PRO A 236 -22.79 38.38 22.52
N ASP A 237 -21.46 38.51 22.51
CA ASP A 237 -20.46 37.46 22.81
C ASP A 237 -20.53 36.20 21.93
N VAL A 238 -20.48 36.36 20.60
CA VAL A 238 -20.25 35.23 19.67
C VAL A 238 -18.78 34.80 19.74
N ASP A 239 -18.53 33.54 20.10
CA ASP A 239 -17.17 32.97 20.15
C ASP A 239 -16.67 32.59 18.75
N TYR A 240 -16.34 33.62 17.97
CA TYR A 240 -15.95 33.50 16.57
C TYR A 240 -14.52 32.97 16.38
N GLN A 241 -13.70 33.00 17.42
CA GLN A 241 -12.26 32.76 17.35
C GLN A 241 -11.95 31.30 17.04
N GLN A 242 -12.63 30.37 17.71
CA GLN A 242 -12.39 28.93 17.52
C GLN A 242 -12.88 28.45 16.14
N ALA A 243 -14.04 28.96 15.70
CA ALA A 243 -14.59 28.68 14.37
C ALA A 243 -13.67 29.21 13.26
N LEU A 244 -13.14 30.43 13.42
CA LEU A 244 -12.23 31.03 12.46
C LEU A 244 -10.89 30.27 12.40
N TYR A 245 -10.32 29.93 13.55
CA TYR A 245 -9.03 29.22 13.61
C TYR A 245 -9.08 27.87 12.92
N THR A 246 -10.14 27.09 13.19
CA THR A 246 -10.35 25.76 12.59
C THR A 246 -10.52 25.85 11.06
N ALA A 247 -11.24 26.87 10.60
CA ALA A 247 -11.48 27.09 9.18
C ALA A 247 -10.21 27.46 8.43
N VAL A 248 -9.39 28.34 9.00
CA VAL A 248 -8.12 28.76 8.41
C VAL A 248 -7.12 27.61 8.41
N SER A 249 -7.03 26.84 9.50
CA SER A 249 -6.12 25.70 9.56
C SER A 249 -6.46 24.64 8.52
N GLN A 250 -7.75 24.31 8.35
CA GLN A 250 -8.21 23.39 7.32
C GLN A 250 -7.97 23.92 5.89
N ALA A 251 -8.17 25.22 5.67
CA ALA A 251 -7.93 25.84 4.37
C ALA A 251 -6.46 25.74 3.93
N ILE A 252 -5.53 26.01 4.86
CA ILE A 252 -4.10 25.94 4.63
C ILE A 252 -3.64 24.49 4.43
N GLU A 253 -4.19 23.54 5.21
CA GLU A 253 -3.86 22.12 5.11
C GLU A 253 -4.27 21.52 3.75
N HIS A 254 -5.40 21.96 3.20
CA HIS A 254 -5.86 21.52 1.88
C HIS A 254 -5.24 22.31 0.72
N ARG A 255 -4.88 23.59 0.92
CA ARG A 255 -4.23 24.44 -0.09
C ARG A 255 -3.23 25.39 0.58
N PRO A 256 -1.92 25.08 0.53
CA PRO A 256 -0.88 25.88 1.19
C PRO A 256 -0.72 27.31 0.66
N THR A 257 -1.23 27.59 -0.55
CA THR A 257 -1.14 28.90 -1.23
C THR A 257 -2.45 29.72 -1.16
N ALA A 258 -3.36 29.36 -0.25
CA ALA A 258 -4.63 30.06 -0.10
C ALA A 258 -4.42 31.53 0.35
N LEU A 259 -5.12 32.46 -0.31
CA LEU A 259 -5.23 33.87 0.08
C LEU A 259 -6.59 34.10 0.72
N PHE A 260 -6.63 34.87 1.80
CA PHE A 260 -7.85 35.15 2.57
C PHE A 260 -8.27 36.61 2.37
N GLU A 261 -9.56 36.82 2.13
CA GLU A 261 -10.17 38.14 2.00
C GLU A 261 -11.33 38.23 2.99
N VAL A 262 -11.40 39.32 3.75
CA VAL A 262 -12.48 39.57 4.72
C VAL A 262 -13.51 40.46 4.05
N VAL A 263 -14.74 39.96 3.92
CA VAL A 263 -15.89 40.71 3.38
C VAL A 263 -16.90 40.85 4.51
N ALA A 264 -17.32 42.07 4.80
CA ALA A 264 -18.24 42.43 5.88
C ALA A 264 -19.56 42.98 5.33
#